data_AF-A0AA50ZW46-F1
#
_entry.id   AF-A0AA50ZW46-F1
#
_cell.length_a   1.000
_cell.length_b   1.000
_cell.length_c   1.000
_cell.angle_alpha   90.00
_cell.angle_beta   90.00
_cell.angle_gamma   90.00
#
_symmetry.space_group_name_H-M   'P 1'
#
loop_
_entity.id
_entity.type
_entity.pdbx_description
1 polymer ?
#
loop_
_entity_poly.entity_id
_entity_poly.type
_entity_poly.pdbx_seq_one_letter_code
_entity_poly.pdbx_strand_id
1 'polypeptide(L)' 'LYSRFTSLDKNDCGTLSREDFLRIPELAINPLSERIVHSFFAESHDDRVNFLQFMRVLSHFRPIKKNRE' A
#
# COMPACT_ATOMS: atom_id res chain seq x y z
N LEU A 1 9.69 -5.52 0.99
CA LEU A 1 8.51 -4.65 1.28
C LEU A 1 8.88 -3.44 2.13
N TYR A 2 9.65 -3.60 3.20
CA TYR A 2 10.10 -2.46 4.03
C TYR A 2 10.79 -1.34 3.24
N SER A 3 11.75 -1.67 2.35
CA SER A 3 12.37 -0.67 1.46
C SER A 3 11.37 0.08 0.56
N ARG A 4 10.27 -0.56 0.13
CA ARG A 4 9.23 0.12 -0.64
C ARG A 4 8.41 1.06 0.26
N PHE A 5 8.14 0.63 1.49
CA PHE A 5 7.44 1.47 2.48
C PHE A 5 8.25 2.74 2.78
N THR A 6 9.54 2.59 3.12
CA THR A 6 10.42 3.73 3.41
C THR A 6 10.66 4.62 2.19
N SER A 7 10.63 4.07 0.97
CA SER A 7 10.71 4.90 -0.24
C SER A 7 9.51 5.83 -0.43
N LEU A 8 8.34 5.47 0.13
CA LEU A 8 7.11 6.26 0.09
C LEU A 8 7.02 7.25 1.27
N ASP A 9 7.52 6.85 2.44
CA ASP A 9 7.57 7.69 3.65
C ASP A 9 8.68 8.75 3.54
N LYS A 10 8.41 9.84 2.81
CA LYS A 10 9.38 10.91 2.58
C LYS A 10 9.73 11.72 3.82
N ASN A 11 8.87 11.66 4.84
CA ASN A 11 9.04 12.43 6.07
C ASN A 11 9.68 11.61 7.20
N ASP A 12 9.98 10.33 6.94
CA ASP A 12 10.54 9.37 7.91
C ASP A 12 9.75 9.33 9.23
N CYS A 13 8.41 9.42 9.13
CA CYS A 13 7.53 9.45 10.29
C CYS A 13 6.95 8.08 10.65
N GLY A 14 7.31 7.03 9.90
CA GLY A 14 6.89 5.65 10.12
C GLY A 14 5.48 5.33 9.62
N THR A 15 4.85 6.25 8.89
CA THR A 15 3.46 6.10 8.39
C THR A 15 3.28 6.73 7.02
N LEU A 16 2.30 6.23 6.25
CA LEU A 16 1.95 6.73 4.91
C LEU A 16 0.56 7.36 4.92
N SER A 17 0.41 8.55 4.33
CA SER A 17 -0.88 9.16 4.03
C SER A 17 -1.34 8.82 2.61
N ARG A 18 -2.57 9.22 2.24
CA ARG A 18 -3.09 9.04 0.88
C ARG A 18 -2.22 9.72 -0.17
N GLU A 19 -1.72 10.91 0.12
CA GLU A 19 -0.84 11.67 -0.78
C GLU A 19 0.44 10.89 -1.09
N ASP A 20 0.99 10.15 -0.13
CA ASP A 20 2.18 9.33 -0.34
C ASP A 20 1.94 8.23 -1.39
N PHE A 21 0.74 7.64 -1.43
CA PHE A 21 0.36 6.67 -2.48
C PHE A 21 0.11 7.33 -3.84
N LEU A 22 -0.46 8.54 -3.87
CA LEU A 22 -0.72 9.27 -5.11
C LEU A 22 0.58 9.70 -5.83
N ARG A 23 1.71 9.72 -5.14
CA ARG A 23 3.03 9.96 -5.76
C ARG A 23 3.55 8.78 -6.58
N ILE A 24 2.92 7.60 -6.53
CA ILE A 24 3.32 6.44 -7.32
C ILE A 24 2.84 6.64 -8.76
N PRO A 25 3.73 6.89 -9.75
CA PRO A 25 3.32 7.21 -11.12
C PRO A 25 2.51 6.08 -11.76
N GLU A 26 2.89 4.82 -11.51
CA GLU A 26 2.20 3.64 -12.02
C GLU A 26 0.80 3.49 -11.41
N LEU A 27 0.57 4.03 -10.22
CA LEU A 27 -0.75 4.04 -9.60
C LEU A 27 -1.61 5.15 -10.20
N ALA A 28 -1.05 6.32 -10.55
CA ALA A 28 -1.81 7.42 -11.14
C ALA A 28 -2.51 7.07 -12.47
N ILE A 29 -1.91 6.17 -13.26
CA ILE A 29 -2.50 5.69 -14.52
C ILE A 29 -3.31 4.39 -14.36
N ASN A 30 -3.39 3.84 -13.16
CA ASN A 30 -4.12 2.59 -12.90
C ASN A 30 -5.63 2.90 -12.72
N PRO A 31 -6.54 2.30 -13.51
CA PRO A 31 -7.98 2.56 -13.38
C PRO A 31 -8.57 2.10 -12.03
N LEU A 32 -7.85 1.30 -11.24
CA LEU A 32 -8.24 0.84 -9.91
C LEU A 32 -7.53 1.58 -8.78
N SER A 33 -6.78 2.64 -9.09
CA SER A 33 -5.94 3.38 -8.12
C SER A 33 -6.71 3.78 -6.87
N GLU A 34 -7.84 4.46 -7.04
CA GLU A 34 -8.71 4.90 -5.93
C GLU A 34 -9.15 3.74 -5.04
N ARG A 35 -9.51 2.59 -5.63
CA ARG A 35 -9.89 1.40 -4.86
C ARG A 35 -8.71 0.80 -4.10
N ILE A 36 -7.55 0.72 -4.75
CA ILE A 36 -6.32 0.22 -4.13
C ILE A 36 -5.92 1.10 -2.95
N VAL A 37 -5.87 2.43 -3.15
CA VAL A 37 -5.58 3.40 -2.08
C VAL A 37 -6.61 3.24 -0.97
N HIS A 38 -7.90 3.23 -1.29
CA HIS A 38 -8.95 3.05 -0.28
C HIS A 38 -8.76 1.77 0.56
N SER A 39 -8.35 0.65 -0.03
CA SER A 39 -8.09 -0.59 0.70
C SER A 39 -6.99 -0.45 1.76
N PHE A 40 -6.02 0.45 1.59
CA PHE A 40 -5.00 0.68 2.61
C PHE A 40 -5.53 1.37 3.87
N PHE A 41 -6.61 2.14 3.75
CA PHE A 41 -7.18 2.93 4.86
C PHE A 41 -8.51 2.37 5.37
N ALA A 42 -9.09 1.37 4.72
CA ALA A 42 -10.43 0.84 5.05
C ALA A 42 -10.52 0.29 6.49
N GLU A 43 -9.44 -0.27 7.02
CA GLU A 43 -9.35 -0.80 8.39
C GLU A 43 -8.57 0.12 9.34
N SER A 44 -8.12 1.29 8.88
CA SER A 44 -7.42 2.26 9.73
C SER A 44 -8.44 3.22 10.33
N HIS A 45 -8.35 3.47 11.64
CA HIS A 45 -9.13 4.51 12.30
C HIS A 45 -8.59 5.92 12.01
N ASP A 46 -7.40 6.00 11.42
CA ASP A 46 -6.67 7.23 11.13
C ASP A 46 -6.45 7.38 9.62
N ASP A 47 -6.10 8.59 9.19
CA ASP A 47 -5.76 8.88 7.79
C ASP A 47 -4.35 8.42 7.39
N ARG A 48 -3.72 7.59 8.24
CA ARG A 48 -2.37 7.08 8.07
C ARG A 48 -2.29 5.55 8.16
N VAL A 49 -1.25 5.02 7.52
CA VAL A 49 -0.97 3.58 7.40
C VAL A 49 0.46 3.29 7.85
N ASN A 50 0.62 2.50 8.91
CA ASN A 50 1.92 2.02 9.34
C ASN A 50 2.40 0.80 8.54
N PHE A 51 3.65 0.40 8.76
CA PHE A 51 4.26 -0.71 8.01
C PHE A 51 3.50 -2.05 8.14
N LEU A 52 2.93 -2.33 9.33
CA LEU A 52 2.18 -3.56 9.55
C LEU A 52 0.88 -3.57 8.76
N GLN A 53 0.14 -2.46 8.76
CA GLN A 53 -1.08 -2.29 7.96
C GLN A 53 -0.78 -2.38 6.45
N PHE A 54 0.29 -1.72 6.00
CA PHE A 54 0.76 -1.81 4.62
C PHE A 54 1.00 -3.27 4.19
N MET A 55 1.67 -4.06 5.04
CA MET A 55 1.90 -5.48 4.77
C MET A 55 0.63 -6.32 4.75
N ARG A 56 -0.32 -6.07 5.65
CA ARG A 56 -1.60 -6.81 5.70
C ARG A 56 -2.35 -6.66 4.38
N VAL A 57 -2.48 -5.45 3.87
CA VAL A 57 -3.17 -5.19 2.61
C VAL A 57 -2.47 -5.90 1.45
N LEU A 58 -1.14 -5.75 1.33
CA LEU A 58 -0.37 -6.41 0.29
C LEU A 58 -0.36 -7.95 0.39
N SER A 59 -0.60 -8.50 1.57
CA SER A 59 -0.65 -9.95 1.75
C SER A 59 -1.81 -10.62 1.00
N HIS A 60 -2.90 -9.90 0.74
CA HIS A 60 -4.02 -10.38 -0.06
C HIS A 60 -3.65 -10.56 -1.54
N PHE A 61 -2.65 -9.83 -2.03
CA PHE A 61 -2.16 -9.91 -3.42
C PHE A 61 -1.02 -10.92 -3.59
N ARG A 62 -0.77 -11.78 -2.59
CA ARG A 62 0.22 -12.84 -2.74
C ARG A 62 -0.17 -13.74 -3.91
N PRO A 63 0.79 -14.11 -4.79
CA PRO A 63 0.51 -15.07 -5.85
C PRO A 63 -0.06 -16.36 -5.27
N ILE A 64 -1.16 -16.83 -5.82
CA ILE A 64 -1.66 -18.17 -5.51
C ILE A 64 -0.60 -19.15 -6.03
N LYS A 65 -0.09 -20.03 -5.16
CA LYS A 65 0.81 -21.09 -5.59
C LYS A 65 0.10 -21.87 -6.70
N LYS A 66 0.63 -21.85 -7.93
CA LYS A 66 0.23 -22.82 -8.95
C LYS A 66 0.51 -24.19 -8.34
N ASN A 67 -0.51 -25.04 -8.21
CA ASN A 67 -0.27 -26.46 -7.97
C ASN A 67 0.67 -26.91 -9.08
N ARG A 68 1.86 -27.36 -8.68
CA ARG A 68 2.85 -27.93 -9.59
C ARG A 68 2.26 -29.28 -9.99
N GLU A 69 1.81 -29.38 -11.24
CA GLU A 69 1.39 -30.65 -11.86
C GLU A 69 2.46 -31.73 -11.68
#